data_AF-A0A0F9VUP8-F1
#
_entry.id   AF-A0A0F9VUP8-F1
#
_cell.length_a   1.000
_cell.length_b   1.000
_cell.length_c   1.000
_cell.angle_alpha   90.00
_cell.angle_beta   90.00
_cell.angle_gamma   90.00
#
_symmetry.space_group_name_H-M   'P 1'
#
loop_
_entity.id
_entity.type
_entity.pdbx_description
1 polymer ?
#
loop_
_entity_poly.entity_id
_entity_poly.type
_entity_poly.pdbx_seq_one_letter_code
_entity_poly.pdbx_strand_id
1 'polypeptide(L)'
;MVKNAIYKVLFISWMMFVTFFSLFSFSEVGTSRFSIPHIDKAVHFTFYFGVVVLGFMAISKKKGKGEGESKLLWYIVLFAVLYGIIIEVLQHVATLDRHGDPLDALANSTGAIVGMLVLRFLFFRISSLK
;
A
#
# COMPACT_ATOMS: atom_id res chain seq x y z
N MET A 1 -10.21 14.31 17.74
CA MET A 1 -11.06 14.27 16.52
C MET A 1 -10.34 14.70 15.25
N VAL A 2 -9.69 15.87 15.21
CA VAL A 2 -9.05 16.41 13.99
C VAL A 2 -7.94 15.50 13.40
N LYS A 3 -7.10 14.89 14.25
CA LYS A 3 -6.01 14.00 13.78
C LYS A 3 -6.52 12.79 12.98
N ASN A 4 -7.64 12.19 13.38
CA ASN A 4 -8.21 11.05 12.66
C ASN A 4 -8.82 11.47 11.32
N ALA A 5 -9.33 12.70 11.21
CA ALA A 5 -9.83 13.23 9.93
C ALA A 5 -8.68 13.43 8.93
N ILE A 6 -7.53 13.94 9.38
CA ILE A 6 -6.34 14.13 8.53
C ILE A 6 -5.86 12.79 7.96
N TYR A 7 -5.71 11.75 8.80
CA TYR A 7 -5.24 10.45 8.31
C TYR A 7 -6.23 9.80 7.34
N LYS A 8 -7.54 10.02 7.51
CA LYS A 8 -8.55 9.56 6.54
C LYS A 8 -8.40 10.27 5.19
N VAL A 9 -8.22 11.60 5.20
CA VAL A 9 -7.98 12.35 3.97
C VAL A 9 -6.70 11.86 3.29
N LEU A 10 -5.61 11.74 4.05
CA LEU A 10 -4.33 11.22 3.52
C LEU A 10 -4.49 9.81 2.94
N PHE A 11 -5.22 8.93 3.61
CA PHE A 11 -5.47 7.58 3.13
C PHE A 11 -6.28 7.58 1.82
N ILE A 12 -7.37 8.36 1.75
CA ILE A 12 -8.19 8.47 0.53
C ILE A 12 -7.36 9.05 -0.62
N SER A 13 -6.61 10.13 -0.36
CA SER A 13 -5.68 10.71 -1.35
C SER A 13 -4.63 9.71 -1.81
N TRP A 14 -4.09 8.91 -0.90
CA TRP A 14 -3.13 7.86 -1.24
C TRP A 14 -3.76 6.75 -2.09
N MET A 15 -4.98 6.30 -1.77
CA MET A 15 -5.68 5.31 -2.59
C MET A 15 -5.95 5.82 -4.01
N MET A 16 -6.36 7.08 -4.16
CA MET A 16 -6.53 7.69 -5.49
C MET A 16 -5.20 7.77 -6.24
N PHE A 17 -4.14 8.18 -5.55
CA PHE A 17 -2.79 8.24 -6.10
C PHE A 17 -2.31 6.87 -6.58
N VAL A 18 -2.39 5.83 -5.74
CA VAL A 18 -2.02 4.46 -6.09
C VAL A 18 -2.85 3.96 -7.27
N THR A 19 -4.19 4.14 -7.25
CA THR A 19 -5.06 3.74 -8.38
C THR A 19 -4.57 4.37 -9.70
N PHE A 20 -4.37 5.69 -9.69
CA PHE A 20 -3.99 6.44 -10.88
C PHE A 20 -2.63 6.00 -11.41
N PHE A 21 -1.61 5.98 -10.56
CA PHE A 21 -0.25 5.64 -10.97
C PHE A 21 -0.05 4.15 -11.27
N SER A 22 -0.90 3.26 -10.76
CA SER A 22 -0.89 1.86 -11.17
C SER A 22 -1.55 1.66 -12.54
N LEU A 23 -2.64 2.36 -12.86
CA LEU A 23 -3.35 2.13 -14.14
C LEU A 23 -2.76 2.90 -15.32
N PHE A 24 -2.13 4.05 -15.08
CA PHE A 24 -1.58 4.89 -16.15
C PHE A 24 -0.07 4.65 -16.37
N SER A 25 0.32 4.49 -17.63
CA SER A 25 1.74 4.44 -18.05
C SER A 25 2.16 5.76 -18.66
N PHE A 26 3.37 6.23 -18.36
CA PHE A 26 3.97 7.45 -18.93
C PHE A 26 5.05 7.13 -19.98
N SER A 27 4.87 6.05 -20.73
CA SER A 27 5.83 5.51 -21.71
C SER A 27 6.23 6.49 -22.83
N GLU A 28 5.43 7.54 -23.09
CA GLU A 28 5.74 8.55 -24.12
C GLU A 28 6.58 9.74 -23.62
N VAL A 29 6.80 9.86 -22.30
CA VAL A 29 7.59 10.96 -21.75
C VAL A 29 9.06 10.54 -21.73
N GLY A 30 9.79 10.91 -22.79
CA GLY A 30 11.20 10.59 -23.01
C GLY A 30 12.09 10.83 -21.78
N THR A 31 12.31 9.79 -20.98
CA THR A 31 13.08 9.83 -19.72
C THR A 31 14.23 8.83 -19.78
N SER A 32 15.09 8.96 -20.79
CA SER A 32 16.20 8.04 -21.06
C SER A 32 17.50 8.32 -20.31
N ARG A 33 17.48 9.01 -19.15
CA ARG A 33 18.73 9.27 -18.39
C ARG A 33 19.02 8.29 -17.26
N PHE A 34 18.03 7.57 -16.72
CA PHE A 34 18.24 6.60 -15.64
C PHE A 34 17.30 5.40 -15.78
N SER A 35 17.73 4.37 -16.52
CA SER A 35 17.02 3.09 -16.59
C SER A 35 17.46 2.19 -15.43
N ILE A 36 16.85 2.35 -14.26
CA ILE A 36 17.04 1.42 -13.14
C ILE A 36 16.16 0.19 -13.41
N PRO A 37 16.73 -1.02 -13.57
CA PRO A 37 15.94 -2.22 -13.77
C PRO A 37 14.98 -2.47 -12.60
N HIS A 38 13.75 -2.90 -12.89
CA HIS A 38 12.73 -3.30 -11.91
C HIS A 38 12.30 -2.22 -10.90
N ILE A 39 12.56 -0.94 -11.17
CA ILE A 39 12.18 0.17 -10.27
C ILE A 39 10.66 0.24 -10.02
N ASP A 40 9.87 -0.19 -10.99
CA ASP A 40 8.42 -0.32 -10.91
C ASP A 40 7.99 -1.27 -9.78
N LYS A 41 8.74 -2.35 -9.52
CA LYS A 41 8.44 -3.28 -8.42
C LYS A 41 8.66 -2.61 -7.07
N ALA A 42 9.68 -1.77 -6.95
CA ALA A 42 9.92 -0.98 -5.74
C ALA A 42 8.83 0.08 -5.52
N VAL A 43 8.29 0.67 -6.59
CA VAL A 43 7.16 1.61 -6.54
C VAL A 43 5.91 0.89 -6.02
N HIS A 44 5.56 -0.25 -6.61
CA HIS A 44 4.45 -1.12 -6.17
C HIS A 44 4.58 -1.54 -4.71
N PHE A 45 5.75 -2.03 -4.31
CA PHE A 45 6.04 -2.31 -2.89
C PHE A 45 5.74 -1.10 -2.00
N THR A 46 6.21 0.09 -2.38
CA THR A 46 6.05 1.32 -1.60
C THR A 46 4.59 1.77 -1.53
N PHE A 47 3.83 1.63 -2.62
CA PHE A 47 2.41 1.95 -2.68
C PHE A 47 1.63 1.15 -1.64
N TYR A 48 1.78 -0.17 -1.63
CA TYR A 48 1.00 -1.05 -0.77
C TYR A 48 1.51 -1.05 0.68
N PHE A 49 2.81 -0.80 0.89
CA PHE A 49 3.33 -0.43 2.21
C PHE A 49 2.60 0.81 2.76
N GLY A 50 2.50 1.86 1.94
CA GLY A 50 1.80 3.11 2.28
C GLY A 50 0.31 2.90 2.56
N VAL A 51 -0.38 2.06 1.77
CA VAL A 51 -1.79 1.69 1.99
C VAL A 51 -1.98 1.10 3.39
N VAL A 52 -1.11 0.17 3.80
CA VAL A 52 -1.21 -0.45 5.13
C VAL A 52 -0.91 0.55 6.25
N VAL A 53 0.13 1.36 6.12
CA VAL A 53 0.51 2.37 7.13
C VAL A 53 -0.57 3.43 7.30
N LEU A 54 -1.01 4.05 6.20
CA LEU A 54 -2.02 5.10 6.25
C LEU A 54 -3.40 4.55 6.61
N GLY A 55 -3.77 3.37 6.11
CA GLY A 55 -5.02 2.70 6.45
C GLY A 55 -5.12 2.40 7.94
N PHE A 56 -4.02 1.92 8.55
CA PHE A 56 -3.98 1.70 9.99
C PHE A 56 -4.11 3.01 10.75
N MET A 57 -3.34 4.06 10.40
CA MET A 57 -3.44 5.36 11.06
C MET A 57 -4.82 6.03 10.91
N ALA A 58 -5.54 5.77 9.81
CA ALA A 58 -6.86 6.32 9.54
C ALA A 58 -7.98 5.68 10.36
N ILE A 59 -7.87 4.37 10.64
CA ILE A 59 -8.94 3.57 11.28
C ILE A 59 -8.66 3.32 12.76
N SER A 60 -7.38 3.14 13.12
CA SER A 60 -6.96 2.80 14.48
C SER A 60 -7.43 3.86 15.49
N LYS A 61 -8.15 3.41 16.52
CA LYS A 61 -8.74 4.31 17.54
C LYS A 61 -7.85 4.47 18.76
N LYS A 62 -6.95 3.51 19.00
CA LYS A 62 -5.96 3.50 20.09
C LYS A 62 -4.60 3.23 19.46
N LYS A 63 -3.49 3.73 20.01
CA LYS A 63 -2.12 3.54 19.47
C LYS A 63 -1.61 2.08 19.50
N GLY A 64 -2.31 1.14 18.86
CA GLY A 64 -1.96 -0.28 18.71
C GLY A 64 -1.94 -1.11 20.00
N LYS A 65 -2.75 -0.78 21.02
CA LYS A 65 -2.71 -1.42 22.34
C LYS A 65 -3.85 -2.42 22.61
N GLY A 66 -4.02 -3.42 21.75
CA GLY A 66 -4.97 -4.51 22.02
C GLY A 66 -5.21 -5.47 20.86
N GLU A 67 -5.83 -6.61 21.16
CA GLU A 67 -6.13 -7.66 20.17
C GLU A 67 -6.95 -7.17 18.97
N GLY A 68 -7.85 -6.20 19.20
CA GLY A 68 -8.66 -5.60 18.13
C GLY A 68 -7.83 -4.86 17.07
N GLU A 69 -6.73 -4.23 17.45
CA GLU A 69 -5.85 -3.51 16.52
C GLU A 69 -4.99 -4.49 15.70
N SER A 70 -4.60 -5.63 16.28
CA SER A 70 -3.92 -6.71 15.54
C SER A 70 -4.84 -7.35 14.50
N LYS A 71 -6.11 -7.56 14.84
CA LYS A 71 -7.14 -8.03 13.89
C LYS A 71 -7.37 -7.00 12.78
N LEU A 72 -7.44 -5.71 13.13
CA LEU A 72 -7.57 -4.61 12.16
C LEU A 72 -6.41 -4.61 11.15
N LEU A 73 -5.16 -4.77 11.61
CA LEU A 73 -4.00 -4.84 10.71
C LEU A 73 -4.13 -5.97 9.68
N TRP A 74 -4.58 -7.15 10.11
CA TRP A 74 -4.81 -8.26 9.18
C TRP A 74 -5.89 -7.96 8.15
N TYR A 75 -6.98 -7.30 8.54
CA TYR A 75 -8.01 -6.87 7.59
C TYR A 75 -7.49 -5.85 6.59
N ILE A 76 -6.64 -4.90 7.03
CA ILE A 76 -6.04 -3.91 6.14
C ILE A 76 -5.07 -4.58 5.14
N VAL A 77 -4.26 -5.54 5.59
CA VAL A 77 -3.37 -6.29 4.68
C VAL A 77 -4.18 -7.11 3.67
N LEU A 78 -5.22 -7.82 4.13
CA LEU A 78 -6.09 -8.58 3.24
C LEU A 78 -6.75 -7.65 2.20
N PHE A 79 -7.25 -6.51 2.63
CA PHE A 79 -7.78 -5.48 1.73
C PHE A 79 -6.73 -5.02 0.72
N ALA A 80 -5.52 -4.69 1.17
CA ALA A 80 -4.44 -4.21 0.29
C ALA A 80 -4.05 -5.28 -0.74
N VAL A 81 -3.92 -6.55 -0.35
CA VAL A 81 -3.58 -7.66 -1.27
C VAL A 81 -4.69 -7.85 -2.30
N LEU A 82 -5.95 -7.93 -1.88
CA LEU A 82 -7.09 -8.09 -2.80
C LEU A 82 -7.22 -6.91 -3.75
N TYR A 83 -7.08 -5.70 -3.23
CA TYR A 83 -7.08 -4.48 -4.03
C TYR A 83 -5.97 -4.50 -5.08
N GLY A 84 -4.76 -4.96 -4.72
CA GLY A 84 -3.65 -5.08 -5.66
C GLY A 84 -3.88 -6.10 -6.75
N ILE A 85 -4.40 -7.27 -6.39
CA ILE A 85 -4.79 -8.28 -7.39
C ILE A 85 -5.84 -7.72 -8.36
N ILE A 86 -6.83 -6.98 -7.85
CA ILE A 86 -7.84 -6.33 -8.70
C ILE A 86 -7.19 -5.33 -9.66
N ILE A 87 -6.25 -4.51 -9.19
CA ILE A 87 -5.54 -3.53 -10.04
C ILE A 87 -4.73 -4.25 -11.13
N GLU A 88 -4.02 -5.33 -10.80
CA GLU A 88 -3.27 -6.11 -11.81
C GLU A 88 -4.19 -6.75 -12.86
N VAL A 89 -5.36 -7.25 -12.43
CA VAL A 89 -6.38 -7.74 -13.36
C VAL A 89 -6.90 -6.61 -14.25
N LEU A 90 -7.18 -5.44 -13.68
CA LEU A 90 -7.63 -4.26 -14.45
C LEU A 90 -6.57 -3.79 -15.45
N GLN A 91 -5.28 -3.81 -15.10
CA GLN A 91 -4.22 -3.54 -16.07
C GLN A 91 -4.24 -4.57 -17.21
N HIS A 92 -4.41 -5.85 -16.88
CA HIS A 92 -4.44 -6.90 -17.90
C HIS A 92 -5.63 -6.78 -18.86
N VAL A 93 -6.83 -6.42 -18.37
CA VAL A 93 -8.07 -6.47 -19.17
C VAL A 93 -8.57 -5.11 -19.66
N ALA A 94 -8.13 -4.00 -19.06
CA ALA A 94 -8.74 -2.68 -19.24
C ALA A 94 -7.75 -1.57 -19.62
N THR A 95 -6.45 -1.86 -19.76
CA THR A 95 -5.45 -0.87 -20.20
C THR A 95 -4.71 -1.32 -21.45
N LEU A 96 -4.38 -0.37 -22.33
CA LEU A 96 -3.68 -0.65 -23.60
C LEU A 96 -2.15 -0.60 -23.43
N ASP A 97 -1.67 0.34 -22.61
CA ASP A 97 -0.23 0.64 -22.46
C ASP A 97 0.36 0.16 -21.12
N ARG A 98 -0.42 -0.55 -20.32
CA ARG A 98 0.00 -1.17 -19.05
C ARG A 98 -0.37 -2.65 -19.08
N HIS A 99 0.56 -3.50 -18.66
CA HIS A 99 0.35 -4.94 -18.57
C HIS A 99 0.38 -5.34 -17.10
N GLY A 100 -0.62 -6.12 -16.68
CA GLY A 100 -0.59 -6.77 -15.37
C GLY A 100 0.57 -7.76 -15.29
N ASP A 101 1.29 -7.76 -14.18
CA ASP A 101 2.48 -8.57 -13.94
C ASP A 101 2.32 -9.31 -12.59
N PRO A 102 2.35 -10.66 -12.57
CA PRO A 102 2.33 -11.41 -11.32
C PRO A 102 3.44 -11.00 -10.32
N LEU A 103 4.57 -10.48 -10.79
CA LEU A 103 5.62 -9.94 -9.93
C LEU A 103 5.24 -8.60 -9.31
N ASP A 104 4.41 -7.79 -9.97
CA ASP A 104 3.84 -6.58 -9.39
C ASP A 104 2.83 -6.97 -8.29
N ALA A 105 1.99 -7.99 -8.51
CA ALA A 105 1.12 -8.54 -7.46
C ALA A 105 1.91 -9.04 -6.22
N LEU A 106 3.07 -9.66 -6.45
CA LEU A 106 3.98 -10.09 -5.39
C LEU A 106 4.60 -8.88 -4.66
N ALA A 107 5.04 -7.85 -5.40
CA ALA A 107 5.56 -6.61 -4.83
C ALA A 107 4.51 -5.89 -3.97
N ASN A 108 3.27 -5.81 -4.44
CA ASN A 108 2.12 -5.28 -3.72
C ASN A 108 1.91 -6.02 -2.40
N SER A 109 1.87 -7.36 -2.47
CA SER A 109 1.64 -8.21 -1.31
C SER A 109 2.77 -8.13 -0.28
N THR A 110 4.02 -8.13 -0.74
CA THR A 110 5.19 -8.00 0.14
C THR A 110 5.26 -6.62 0.80
N GLY A 111 4.95 -5.54 0.08
CA GLY A 111 4.82 -4.19 0.62
C GLY A 111 3.79 -4.11 1.75
N ALA A 112 2.62 -4.70 1.53
CA ALA A 112 1.56 -4.77 2.53
C ALA A 112 2.00 -5.54 3.79
N ILE A 113 2.61 -6.71 3.62
CA ILE A 113 3.11 -7.53 4.74
C ILE A 113 4.19 -6.79 5.52
N VAL A 114 5.16 -6.16 4.86
CA VAL A 114 6.22 -5.39 5.52
C VAL A 114 5.64 -4.20 6.28
N GLY A 115 4.66 -3.49 5.70
CA GLY A 115 3.96 -2.40 6.38
C GLY A 115 3.34 -2.85 7.71
N MET A 116 2.68 -4.00 7.69
CA MET A 116 2.14 -4.62 8.89
C MET A 116 3.22 -5.02 9.91
N LEU A 117 4.35 -5.60 9.47
CA LEU A 117 5.45 -5.97 10.37
C LEU A 117 6.06 -4.74 11.06
N VAL A 118 6.24 -3.64 10.31
CA VAL A 118 6.73 -2.36 10.85
C VAL A 118 5.77 -1.82 11.90
N LEU A 119 4.46 -1.78 11.61
CA LEU A 119 3.46 -1.32 12.58
C LEU A 119 3.40 -2.22 13.82
N ARG A 120 3.53 -3.54 13.65
CA ARG A 120 3.63 -4.49 14.77
C ARG A 120 4.84 -4.20 15.65
N PHE A 121 6.00 -4.02 15.03
CA PHE A 121 7.22 -3.67 15.75
C PHE A 121 7.09 -2.36 16.53
N LEU A 122 6.57 -1.31 15.89
CA LEU A 122 6.47 0.03 16.48
C LEU A 122 5.42 0.13 17.59
N PHE A 123 4.24 -0.48 17.41
CA PHE A 123 3.12 -0.25 18.31
C PHE A 123 2.83 -1.39 19.30
N PHE A 124 3.24 -2.62 19.00
CA PHE A 124 2.93 -3.78 19.84
C PHE A 124 4.16 -4.29 20.60
N ARG A 125 5.37 -4.15 20.04
CA ARG A 125 6.62 -4.59 20.70
C ARG A 125 7.21 -3.52 21.63
N ILE A 126 7.33 -2.27 21.16
CA ILE A 126 7.90 -1.17 21.99
C ILE A 126 7.05 -0.91 23.25
N SER A 127 5.75 -1.20 23.20
CA SER A 127 4.85 -1.04 24.35
C SER A 127 5.00 -2.10 25.44
N SER A 128 5.65 -3.24 25.20
CA SER A 128 5.90 -4.26 26.25
C SER A 128 7.21 -4.02 27.01
N LEU A 129 8.01 -3.03 26.58
CA LEU A 129 9.29 -2.65 27.19
C LEU A 129 9.17 -1.38 28.05
N LYS A 130 7.95 -0.84 28.20
CA LYS A 130 7.60 0.25 29.14
C LYS A 130 6.62 -0.28 30.17
#